data_AF-A0A380W2Y8-F1
#
_entry.id   AF-A0A380W2Y8-F1
#
_cell.length_a   1.000
_cell.length_b   1.000
_cell.length_c   1.000
_cell.angle_alpha   90.00
_cell.angle_beta   90.00
_cell.angle_gamma   90.00
#
_symmetry.space_group_name_H-M   'P 1'
#
loop_
_entity.id
_entity.type
_entity.pdbx_description
1 polymer ?
#
loop_
_entity_poly.entity_id
_entity_poly.type
_entity_poly.pdbx_seq_one_letter_code
_entity_poly.pdbx_strand_id
1 'polypeptide(L)'
;MRASLTAYSNPGNFLRVVARLLPWLWSLTILAFALGLFGTFIAPSDYQQGETVRIMYIHVPAAWAAMLAYTLMTVSALGSLVWRHPLADAAQKGAAPLGAAFTFICLVTGSLWGKPMWGTYWVWDARLTSVLVLFLVYLGLIALWQTIEDPSKAARAVSVMTLVGFVNIPIVKFSVDWWNTLHQPASVFRMEGPAIASSMLWPLIVMALAYTFLFVTLHVMAVRNEIMRRRVRRLAITLAAGGEPTMAGMRPLEAAR
;
A
#
# COMPACT_ATOMS: atom_id res chain seq x y z
N MET A 1 -29.05 -6.69 -5.92
CA MET A 1 -27.78 -6.78 -6.68
C MET A 1 -27.07 -8.06 -6.27
N ARG A 2 -27.03 -9.10 -7.12
CA ARG A 2 -26.24 -10.30 -6.84
C ARG A 2 -24.77 -9.96 -7.09
N ALA A 3 -24.00 -9.78 -6.02
CA ALA A 3 -22.56 -9.59 -6.08
C ALA A 3 -21.89 -10.94 -6.38
N SER A 4 -21.60 -11.25 -7.65
CA SER A 4 -20.71 -12.36 -7.98
C SER A 4 -19.27 -11.85 -8.07
N LEU A 5 -18.31 -12.60 -7.54
CA LEU A 5 -16.87 -12.29 -7.62
C LEU A 5 -16.40 -12.07 -9.07
N THR A 6 -17.02 -12.77 -10.03
CA THR A 6 -16.79 -12.62 -11.48
C THR A 6 -17.27 -11.30 -12.07
N ALA A 7 -18.28 -10.64 -11.49
CA ALA A 7 -18.75 -9.35 -11.99
C ALA A 7 -17.75 -8.22 -11.74
N TYR A 8 -16.95 -8.31 -10.67
CA TYR A 8 -15.91 -7.32 -10.32
C TYR A 8 -14.58 -7.55 -11.05
N SER A 9 -14.39 -8.72 -11.66
CA SER A 9 -13.23 -9.00 -12.51
C SER A 9 -13.27 -8.21 -13.83
N ASN A 10 -14.44 -7.68 -14.24
CA ASN A 10 -14.50 -6.80 -15.41
C ASN A 10 -13.97 -5.39 -15.06
N PRO A 11 -12.89 -4.91 -15.70
CA PRO A 11 -12.33 -3.58 -15.42
C PRO A 11 -13.35 -2.45 -15.59
N GLY A 12 -14.31 -2.57 -16.52
CA GLY A 12 -15.38 -1.58 -16.70
C GLY A 12 -16.35 -1.52 -15.51
N ASN A 13 -16.65 -2.66 -14.88
CA ASN A 13 -17.50 -2.72 -13.69
C ASN A 13 -16.78 -2.15 -12.47
N PHE A 14 -15.50 -2.49 -12.30
CA PHE A 14 -14.66 -1.93 -11.26
C PHE A 14 -14.64 -0.40 -11.31
N LEU A 15 -14.41 0.19 -12.49
CA LEU A 15 -14.38 1.64 -12.66
C LEU A 15 -15.70 2.33 -12.29
N ARG A 16 -16.84 1.73 -12.65
CA ARG A 16 -18.16 2.26 -12.29
C ARG A 16 -18.42 2.20 -10.79
N VAL A 17 -18.04 1.10 -10.15
CA VAL A 17 -18.19 0.92 -8.70
C VAL A 17 -17.29 1.88 -7.94
N VAL A 18 -15.99 1.95 -8.31
CA VAL A 18 -15.04 2.87 -7.69
C VAL A 18 -15.48 4.32 -7.84
N ALA A 19 -15.98 4.74 -9.01
CA ALA A 19 -16.45 6.11 -9.20
C ALA A 19 -17.59 6.50 -8.23
N ARG A 20 -18.46 5.55 -7.87
CA ARG A 20 -19.54 5.77 -6.89
C ARG A 20 -19.05 5.71 -5.45
N LEU A 21 -18.10 4.83 -5.15
CA LEU A 21 -17.56 4.65 -3.79
C LEU A 21 -16.59 5.77 -3.39
N LEU A 22 -15.89 6.38 -4.35
CA LEU A 22 -14.81 7.30 -4.05
C LEU A 22 -15.21 8.52 -3.20
N PRO A 23 -16.35 9.20 -3.44
CA PRO A 23 -16.78 10.31 -2.58
C PRO A 23 -17.03 9.87 -1.13
N TRP A 24 -17.59 8.68 -0.93
CA TRP A 24 -17.82 8.12 0.41
C TRP A 24 -16.51 7.75 1.10
N LEU A 25 -15.58 7.14 0.38
CA LEU A 25 -14.25 6.81 0.89
C LEU A 25 -13.47 8.06 1.32
N TRP A 26 -13.52 9.13 0.51
CA TRP A 26 -12.95 10.43 0.90
C TRP A 26 -13.64 11.03 2.11
N SER A 27 -14.97 10.99 2.16
CA SER A 27 -15.74 11.52 3.30
C SER A 27 -15.40 10.78 4.60
N LEU A 28 -15.33 9.44 4.55
CA LEU A 28 -14.93 8.61 5.68
C LEU A 28 -13.47 8.87 6.09
N THR A 29 -12.56 9.05 5.12
CA THR A 29 -11.17 9.40 5.40
C THR A 29 -11.06 10.74 6.14
N ILE A 30 -11.73 11.78 5.64
CA ILE A 30 -11.73 13.12 6.23
C ILE A 30 -12.34 13.08 7.63
N LEU A 31 -13.50 12.43 7.79
CA LEU A 31 -14.18 12.34 9.08
C LEU A 31 -13.35 11.57 10.11
N ALA A 32 -12.75 10.44 9.71
CA ALA A 32 -11.90 9.64 10.59
C ALA A 32 -10.64 10.42 11.00
N PHE A 33 -10.00 11.16 10.09
CA PHE A 33 -8.87 12.03 10.47
C PHE A 33 -9.30 13.16 11.40
N ALA A 34 -10.42 13.83 11.12
CA ALA A 34 -10.91 14.90 11.98
C ALA A 34 -11.17 14.41 13.40
N LEU A 35 -11.88 13.27 13.54
CA LEU A 35 -12.18 12.66 14.83
C LEU A 35 -10.93 12.12 15.52
N GLY A 36 -10.04 11.47 14.78
CA GLY A 36 -8.80 10.88 15.29
C GLY A 36 -7.84 11.94 15.80
N LEU A 37 -7.62 13.00 15.02
CA LEU A 37 -6.77 14.12 15.42
C LEU A 37 -7.35 14.86 16.62
N PHE A 38 -8.66 15.12 16.64
CA PHE A 38 -9.33 15.67 17.82
C PHE A 38 -9.07 14.80 19.06
N GLY A 39 -9.26 13.49 18.93
CA GLY A 39 -8.96 12.51 19.97
C GLY A 39 -7.51 12.55 20.45
N THR A 40 -6.56 12.66 19.52
CA THR A 40 -5.14 12.77 19.82
C THR A 40 -4.83 14.01 20.66
N PHE A 41 -5.50 15.15 20.43
CA PHE A 41 -5.29 16.37 21.21
C PHE A 41 -5.88 16.31 22.62
N ILE A 42 -6.99 15.61 22.81
CA ILE A 42 -7.62 15.47 24.13
C ILE A 42 -7.13 14.27 24.94
N ALA A 43 -6.38 13.36 24.32
CA ALA A 43 -5.76 12.24 25.02
C ALA A 43 -4.80 12.76 26.10
N PRO A 44 -4.79 12.14 27.31
CA PRO A 44 -3.89 12.52 28.37
C PRO A 44 -2.43 12.21 27.98
N SER A 45 -1.49 12.95 28.57
CA SER A 45 -0.07 12.60 28.54
C SER A 45 0.17 11.25 29.20
N ASP A 46 1.10 10.47 28.66
CA ASP A 46 1.52 9.23 29.32
C ASP A 46 2.39 9.53 30.55
N TYR A 47 2.31 8.70 31.58
CA TYR A 47 3.08 8.90 32.82
C TYR A 47 4.61 8.79 32.60
N GLN A 48 5.06 7.89 31.72
CA GLN A 48 6.48 7.70 31.42
C GLN A 48 6.93 8.55 30.23
N GLN A 49 6.11 8.63 29.19
CA GLN A 49 6.48 9.25 27.91
C GLN A 49 6.06 10.72 27.82
N GLY A 50 5.27 11.23 28.76
CA GLY A 50 4.72 12.58 28.74
C GLY A 50 3.95 12.87 27.45
N GLU A 51 4.15 14.06 26.90
CA GLU A 51 3.52 14.52 25.64
C GLU A 51 4.06 13.80 24.40
N THR A 52 5.25 13.18 24.48
CA THR A 52 5.86 12.50 23.31
C THR A 52 5.06 11.28 22.85
N VAL A 53 4.20 10.73 23.72
CA VAL A 53 3.27 9.65 23.38
C VAL A 53 2.35 10.02 22.22
N ARG A 54 2.14 11.31 21.94
CA ARG A 54 1.30 11.74 20.81
C ARG A 54 1.87 11.31 19.45
N ILE A 55 3.18 11.07 19.35
CA ILE A 55 3.81 10.52 18.14
C ILE A 55 3.25 9.13 17.81
N MET A 56 2.81 8.37 18.82
CA MET A 56 2.15 7.06 18.66
C MET A 56 0.98 7.11 17.68
N TYR A 57 0.15 8.16 17.74
CA TYR A 57 -1.05 8.32 16.93
C TYR A 57 -0.76 8.54 15.43
N ILE A 58 0.51 8.78 15.08
CA ILE A 58 0.98 8.89 13.69
C ILE A 58 1.80 7.64 13.35
N HIS A 59 2.75 7.30 14.22
CA HIS A 59 3.71 6.22 14.02
C HIS A 59 3.04 4.84 13.90
N VAL A 60 2.19 4.48 14.88
CA VAL A 60 1.59 3.14 14.95
C VAL A 60 0.60 2.91 13.81
N PRO A 61 -0.33 3.84 13.48
CA PRO A 61 -1.16 3.73 12.28
C PRO A 61 -0.36 3.62 10.98
N ALA A 62 0.74 4.37 10.84
CA ALA A 62 1.62 4.24 9.67
C ALA A 62 2.25 2.86 9.57
N ALA A 63 2.74 2.29 10.68
CA ALA A 63 3.30 0.94 10.72
C ALA A 63 2.26 -0.11 10.31
N TRP A 64 1.03 -0.01 10.81
CA TRP A 64 -0.05 -0.93 10.45
C TRP A 64 -0.47 -0.79 8.99
N ALA A 65 -0.61 0.43 8.48
CA ALA A 65 -0.92 0.69 7.07
C ALA A 65 0.18 0.15 6.14
N ALA A 66 1.45 0.27 6.52
CA ALA A 66 2.58 -0.30 5.78
C ALA A 66 2.49 -1.83 5.67
N MET A 67 2.19 -2.53 6.77
CA MET A 67 2.02 -3.99 6.76
C MET A 67 0.74 -4.43 6.02
N LEU A 68 -0.35 -3.67 6.17
CA LEU A 68 -1.60 -3.90 5.44
C LEU A 68 -1.37 -3.81 3.93
N ALA A 69 -0.69 -2.77 3.47
CA ALA A 69 -0.38 -2.57 2.07
C ALA A 69 0.43 -3.73 1.48
N TYR A 70 1.41 -4.25 2.23
CA TYR A 70 2.24 -5.36 1.79
C TYR A 70 1.41 -6.66 1.73
N THR A 71 0.58 -6.89 2.75
CA THR A 71 -0.32 -8.05 2.79
C THR A 71 -1.31 -8.03 1.61
N LEU A 72 -1.86 -6.86 1.27
CA LEU A 72 -2.71 -6.69 0.09
C LEU A 72 -1.94 -6.98 -1.20
N MET A 73 -0.67 -6.55 -1.30
CA MET A 73 0.18 -6.90 -2.42
C MET A 73 0.39 -8.42 -2.51
N THR A 74 0.64 -9.11 -1.40
CA THR A 74 0.76 -10.58 -1.35
C THR A 74 -0.52 -11.26 -1.85
N VAL A 75 -1.70 -10.82 -1.41
CA VAL A 75 -2.98 -11.34 -1.91
C VAL A 75 -3.13 -11.07 -3.41
N SER A 76 -2.71 -9.89 -3.88
CA SER A 76 -2.70 -9.54 -5.30
C SER A 76 -1.70 -10.38 -6.10
N ALA A 77 -0.52 -10.69 -5.56
CA ALA A 77 0.47 -11.57 -6.17
C ALA A 77 -0.10 -12.98 -6.40
N LEU A 78 -0.77 -13.54 -5.40
CA LEU A 78 -1.51 -14.81 -5.53
C LEU A 78 -2.63 -14.68 -6.56
N GLY A 79 -3.39 -13.58 -6.52
CA GLY A 79 -4.37 -13.15 -7.52
C GLY A 79 -3.83 -13.26 -8.96
N SER A 80 -2.63 -12.74 -9.17
CA SER A 80 -1.94 -12.71 -10.47
C SER A 80 -1.45 -14.10 -10.89
N LEU A 81 -0.72 -14.79 -10.01
CA LEU A 81 -0.04 -16.04 -10.35
C LEU A 81 -0.97 -17.25 -10.43
N VAL A 82 -1.93 -17.36 -9.50
CA VAL A 82 -2.82 -18.53 -9.37
C VAL A 82 -4.05 -18.38 -10.26
N TRP A 83 -4.75 -17.26 -10.14
CA TRP A 83 -6.04 -17.04 -10.81
C TRP A 83 -5.96 -16.18 -12.06
N ARG A 84 -4.80 -15.59 -12.36
CA ARG A 84 -4.63 -14.62 -13.47
C ARG A 84 -5.67 -13.50 -13.41
N HIS A 85 -5.97 -13.02 -12.19
CA HIS A 85 -7.03 -12.06 -11.96
C HIS A 85 -6.71 -10.73 -12.67
N PRO A 86 -7.61 -10.19 -13.49
CA PRO A 86 -7.32 -9.07 -14.41
C PRO A 86 -6.95 -7.74 -13.70
N LEU A 87 -7.28 -7.61 -12.42
CA LEU A 87 -6.98 -6.42 -11.61
C LEU A 87 -5.80 -6.63 -10.64
N ALA A 88 -5.33 -7.87 -10.47
CA ALA A 88 -4.32 -8.19 -9.47
C ALA A 88 -3.02 -7.40 -9.67
N ASP A 89 -2.53 -7.34 -10.92
CA ASP A 89 -1.30 -6.61 -11.24
C ASP A 89 -1.44 -5.11 -11.00
N ALA A 90 -2.62 -4.55 -11.32
CA ALA A 90 -2.89 -3.14 -11.12
C ALA A 90 -3.00 -2.79 -9.63
N ALA A 91 -3.63 -3.67 -8.84
CA ALA A 91 -3.65 -3.59 -7.38
C ALA A 91 -2.23 -3.62 -6.82
N GLN A 92 -1.46 -4.67 -7.08
CA GLN A 92 -0.10 -4.80 -6.57
C GLN A 92 0.78 -3.58 -6.94
N LYS A 93 0.73 -3.15 -8.20
CA LYS A 93 1.49 -1.97 -8.68
C LYS A 93 1.06 -0.68 -8.00
N GLY A 94 -0.23 -0.49 -7.75
CA GLY A 94 -0.78 0.69 -7.08
C GLY A 94 -0.48 0.74 -5.58
N ALA A 95 -0.41 -0.41 -4.91
CA ALA A 95 -0.10 -0.48 -3.48
C ALA A 95 1.36 -0.18 -3.14
N ALA A 96 2.32 -0.57 -3.99
CA ALA A 96 3.74 -0.51 -3.64
C ALA A 96 4.23 0.90 -3.24
N PRO A 97 3.93 1.99 -3.98
CA PRO A 97 4.32 3.35 -3.57
C PRO A 97 3.65 3.82 -2.28
N LEU A 98 2.39 3.42 -2.04
CA LEU A 98 1.66 3.79 -0.83
C LEU A 98 2.24 3.10 0.40
N GLY A 99 2.54 1.80 0.29
CA GLY A 99 3.21 1.05 1.34
C GLY A 99 4.61 1.59 1.65
N ALA A 100 5.38 1.97 0.62
CA ALA A 100 6.66 2.66 0.80
C ALA A 100 6.52 3.96 1.58
N ALA A 101 5.53 4.79 1.25
CA ALA A 101 5.28 6.06 1.92
C ALA A 101 4.90 5.86 3.41
N PHE A 102 4.01 4.93 3.73
CA PHE A 102 3.68 4.62 5.11
C PHE A 102 4.86 4.05 5.89
N THR A 103 5.69 3.22 5.25
CA THR A 103 6.91 2.68 5.90
C THR A 103 7.92 3.79 6.16
N PHE A 104 8.07 4.74 5.24
CA PHE A 104 8.92 5.92 5.43
C PHE A 104 8.43 6.80 6.60
N ILE A 105 7.12 7.09 6.66
CA ILE A 105 6.50 7.80 7.78
C ILE A 105 6.79 7.06 9.10
N CYS A 106 6.61 5.74 9.12
CA CYS A 106 6.91 4.90 10.28
C CYS A 106 8.38 5.03 10.72
N LEU A 107 9.34 4.94 9.79
CA LEU A 107 10.77 5.06 10.11
C LEU A 107 11.11 6.44 10.67
N VAL A 108 10.66 7.51 10.03
CA VAL A 108 10.94 8.89 10.48
C VAL A 108 10.31 9.15 11.83
N THR A 109 9.01 8.88 11.99
CA THR A 109 8.31 9.11 13.26
C THR A 109 8.82 8.22 14.38
N GLY A 110 9.20 6.98 14.07
CA GLY A 110 9.80 6.05 15.04
C GLY A 110 11.16 6.54 15.52
N SER A 111 11.98 7.06 14.61
CA SER A 111 13.27 7.66 14.96
C SER A 111 13.11 8.89 15.85
N LEU A 112 12.16 9.79 15.51
CA LEU A 112 11.85 10.98 16.31
C LEU A 112 11.30 10.62 17.69
N TRP A 113 10.47 9.57 17.78
CA TRP A 113 9.97 9.06 19.06
C TRP A 113 11.07 8.39 19.87
N GLY A 114 12.03 7.75 19.21
CA GLY A 114 13.07 7.01 19.89
C GLY A 114 14.09 7.87 20.62
N LYS A 115 14.36 9.07 20.11
CA LYS A 115 15.31 10.00 20.75
C LYS A 115 14.95 10.36 22.20
N PRO A 116 13.72 10.82 22.53
CA PRO A 116 13.36 11.11 23.90
C PRO A 116 13.15 9.86 24.76
N MET A 117 12.73 8.73 24.19
CA MET A 117 12.40 7.51 24.96
C MET A 117 13.61 6.64 25.28
N TRP A 118 14.56 6.53 24.36
CA TRP A 118 15.70 5.62 24.47
C TRP A 118 17.05 6.32 24.21
N GLY A 119 17.07 7.65 24.11
CA GLY A 119 18.29 8.45 23.97
C GLY A 119 18.93 8.45 22.57
N THR A 120 18.39 7.69 21.61
CA THR A 120 18.95 7.51 20.27
C THR A 120 17.88 7.51 19.17
N TYR A 121 18.26 7.98 17.99
CA TYR A 121 17.41 7.97 16.78
C TYR A 121 17.37 6.60 16.10
N TRP A 122 18.38 5.76 16.34
CA TRP A 122 18.53 4.48 15.67
C TRP A 122 19.37 3.51 16.49
N VAL A 123 19.00 2.24 16.42
CA VAL A 123 19.84 1.09 16.77
C VAL A 123 19.59 -0.04 15.77
N TRP A 124 20.55 -0.94 15.63
CA TRP A 124 20.45 -2.09 14.75
C TRP A 124 19.76 -3.28 15.44
N ASP A 125 18.56 -3.06 15.99
CA ASP A 125 17.77 -4.13 16.58
C ASP A 125 16.87 -4.83 15.53
N ALA A 126 16.25 -5.94 15.91
CA ALA A 126 15.42 -6.74 15.01
C ALA A 126 14.21 -5.97 14.45
N ARG A 127 13.60 -5.08 15.26
CA ARG A 127 12.40 -4.31 14.87
C ARG A 127 12.75 -3.23 13.86
N LEU A 128 13.72 -2.38 14.20
CA LEU A 128 14.16 -1.28 13.34
C LEU A 128 14.69 -1.82 12.02
N THR A 129 15.55 -2.83 12.09
CA THR A 129 16.18 -3.42 10.91
C THR A 129 15.14 -4.07 9.99
N SER A 130 14.17 -4.83 10.54
CA SER A 130 13.14 -5.47 9.71
C SER A 130 12.19 -4.45 9.04
N VAL A 131 11.89 -3.32 9.70
CA VAL A 131 11.12 -2.22 9.09
C VAL A 131 11.93 -1.49 8.01
N LEU A 132 13.24 -1.30 8.20
CA LEU A 132 14.11 -0.77 7.14
C LEU A 132 14.18 -1.71 5.94
N VAL A 133 14.32 -3.02 6.18
CA VAL A 133 14.26 -4.04 5.12
C VAL A 133 12.92 -3.98 4.40
N LEU A 134 11.80 -3.83 5.12
CA LEU A 134 10.47 -3.67 4.52
C LEU A 134 10.44 -2.47 3.56
N PHE A 135 11.01 -1.33 3.98
CA PHE A 135 11.10 -0.13 3.15
C PHE A 135 11.92 -0.38 1.87
N LEU A 136 13.09 -0.99 2.00
CA LEU A 136 13.96 -1.32 0.86
C LEU A 136 13.29 -2.31 -0.10
N VAL A 137 12.56 -3.31 0.42
CA VAL A 137 11.79 -4.24 -0.42
C VAL A 137 10.71 -3.49 -1.19
N TYR A 138 9.98 -2.57 -0.56
CA TYR A 138 9.01 -1.73 -1.28
C TYR A 138 9.68 -0.94 -2.42
N LEU A 139 10.82 -0.29 -2.17
CA LEU A 139 11.56 0.42 -3.21
C LEU A 139 12.02 -0.51 -4.34
N GLY A 140 12.49 -1.71 -3.99
CA GLY A 140 12.87 -2.74 -4.96
C GLY A 140 11.70 -3.20 -5.83
N LEU A 141 10.51 -3.40 -5.25
CA LEU A 141 9.29 -3.75 -5.98
C LEU A 141 8.84 -2.61 -6.92
N ILE A 142 8.95 -1.36 -6.50
CA ILE A 142 8.67 -0.19 -7.35
C ILE A 142 9.66 -0.14 -8.51
N ALA A 143 10.95 -0.33 -8.24
CA ALA A 143 11.99 -0.36 -9.26
C ALA A 143 11.74 -1.48 -10.28
N LEU A 144 11.41 -2.70 -9.84
CA LEU A 144 11.07 -3.83 -10.73
C LEU A 144 9.90 -3.52 -11.67
N TRP A 145 8.87 -2.82 -11.19
CA TRP A 145 7.76 -2.37 -12.03
C TRP A 145 8.15 -1.34 -13.09
N GLN A 146 9.23 -0.58 -12.84
CA GLN A 146 9.70 0.49 -13.72
C GLN A 146 10.77 0.02 -14.71
N THR A 147 11.60 -0.96 -14.33
CA THR A 147 12.74 -1.42 -15.14
C THR A 147 12.38 -2.48 -16.17
N ILE A 148 11.35 -3.31 -15.92
CA ILE A 148 10.94 -4.36 -16.86
C ILE A 148 9.88 -3.80 -17.83
N GLU A 149 10.25 -3.70 -19.11
CA GLU A 149 9.39 -3.11 -20.15
C GLU A 149 8.14 -3.93 -20.47
N ASP A 150 8.27 -5.26 -20.48
CA ASP A 150 7.18 -6.19 -20.71
C ASP A 150 6.29 -6.26 -19.44
N PRO A 151 5.03 -5.78 -19.51
CA PRO A 151 4.18 -5.71 -18.32
C PRO A 151 3.88 -7.08 -17.69
N SER A 152 3.83 -8.14 -18.49
CA SER A 152 3.55 -9.50 -18.02
C SER A 152 4.76 -10.10 -17.32
N LYS A 153 5.97 -9.88 -17.86
CA LYS A 153 7.22 -10.28 -17.20
C LYS A 153 7.42 -9.51 -15.90
N ALA A 154 7.16 -8.20 -15.91
CA ALA A 154 7.22 -7.34 -14.73
C ALA A 154 6.28 -7.86 -13.63
N ALA A 155 5.01 -8.11 -14.00
CA ALA A 155 4.00 -8.61 -13.07
C ALA A 155 4.41 -9.95 -12.41
N ARG A 156 4.97 -10.88 -13.19
CA ARG A 156 5.43 -12.17 -12.66
C ARG A 156 6.62 -12.00 -11.72
N ALA A 157 7.63 -11.23 -12.11
CA ALA A 157 8.82 -10.99 -11.30
C ALA A 157 8.48 -10.31 -9.96
N VAL A 158 7.67 -9.25 -10.02
CA VAL A 158 7.19 -8.54 -8.83
C VAL A 158 6.36 -9.46 -7.94
N SER A 159 5.46 -10.27 -8.51
CA SER A 159 4.61 -11.16 -7.71
C SER A 159 5.44 -12.19 -6.95
N VAL A 160 6.44 -12.80 -7.59
CA VAL A 160 7.37 -13.73 -6.91
C VAL A 160 8.13 -13.02 -5.80
N MET A 161 8.72 -11.85 -6.09
CA MET A 161 9.47 -11.08 -5.09
C MET A 161 8.58 -10.63 -3.91
N THR A 162 7.34 -10.26 -4.19
CA THR A 162 6.35 -9.87 -3.18
C THR A 162 6.07 -11.03 -2.23
N LEU A 163 5.82 -12.24 -2.77
CA LEU A 163 5.58 -13.44 -1.97
C LEU A 163 6.78 -13.81 -1.09
N VAL A 164 8.01 -13.73 -1.63
CA VAL A 164 9.24 -13.98 -0.87
C VAL A 164 9.40 -12.94 0.24
N GLY A 165 9.24 -11.66 -0.07
CA GLY A 165 9.36 -10.58 0.91
C GLY A 165 8.25 -10.57 1.96
N PHE A 166 7.12 -11.27 1.74
CA PHE A 166 6.05 -11.39 2.73
C PHE A 166 6.52 -12.06 4.02
N VAL A 167 7.58 -12.89 3.96
CA VAL A 167 8.25 -13.45 5.15
C VAL A 167 8.71 -12.36 6.13
N ASN A 168 9.01 -11.15 5.64
CA ASN A 168 9.39 -10.04 6.50
C ASN A 168 8.23 -9.49 7.34
N ILE A 169 6.98 -9.66 6.93
CA ILE A 169 5.82 -9.17 7.70
C ILE A 169 5.67 -9.83 9.07
N PRO A 170 5.70 -11.18 9.22
CA PRO A 170 5.71 -11.81 10.53
C PRO A 170 6.98 -11.48 11.31
N ILE A 171 8.16 -11.37 10.67
CA ILE A 171 9.40 -10.93 11.33
C ILE A 171 9.21 -9.55 11.95
N VAL A 172 8.70 -8.58 11.19
CA VAL A 172 8.33 -7.27 11.72
C VAL A 172 7.37 -7.48 12.89
N LYS A 173 6.19 -8.06 12.69
CA LYS A 173 5.15 -8.19 13.74
C LYS A 173 5.69 -8.77 15.06
N PHE A 174 6.38 -9.91 15.00
CA PHE A 174 6.82 -10.68 16.17
C PHE A 174 8.25 -10.35 16.62
N SER A 175 8.97 -9.43 15.97
CA SER A 175 10.34 -9.08 16.36
C SER A 175 10.52 -8.64 17.82
N VAL A 176 9.47 -8.10 18.44
CA VAL A 176 9.49 -7.70 19.87
C VAL A 176 9.26 -8.86 20.83
N ASP A 177 8.68 -9.96 20.34
CA ASP A 177 8.43 -11.17 21.12
C ASP A 177 9.61 -12.16 20.96
N TRP A 178 10.24 -12.18 19.78
CA TRP A 178 11.33 -13.10 19.47
C TRP A 178 12.71 -12.61 19.92
N TRP A 179 12.93 -11.30 20.04
CA TRP A 179 14.22 -10.73 20.42
C TRP A 179 14.09 -9.62 21.46
N ASN A 180 15.18 -9.39 22.19
CA ASN A 180 15.36 -8.20 23.00
C ASN A 180 15.56 -6.99 22.07
N THR A 181 14.58 -6.08 22.09
CA THR A 181 14.62 -4.83 21.29
C THR A 181 14.47 -3.64 22.23
N LEU A 182 14.88 -2.44 21.78
CA LEU A 182 14.59 -1.22 22.56
C LEU A 182 13.08 -0.96 22.68
N HIS A 183 12.30 -1.55 21.78
CA HIS A 183 10.86 -1.40 21.74
C HIS A 183 10.21 -2.17 22.89
N GLN A 184 9.27 -1.52 23.57
CA GLN A 184 8.46 -2.20 24.57
C GLN A 184 7.64 -3.34 23.90
N PRO A 185 7.43 -4.47 24.58
CA PRO A 185 6.53 -5.53 24.13
C PRO A 185 5.15 -4.97 23.77
N ALA A 186 4.43 -5.66 22.88
CA ALA A 186 3.20 -5.18 22.22
C ALA A 186 2.40 -4.16 23.05
N SER A 187 2.55 -2.88 22.70
CA SER A 187 2.10 -1.78 23.54
C SER A 187 0.60 -1.53 23.43
N VAL A 188 -0.06 -1.99 22.37
CA VAL A 188 -1.48 -1.69 22.09
C VAL A 188 -2.40 -2.87 22.39
N PHE A 189 -2.07 -4.05 21.87
CA PHE A 189 -2.86 -5.28 22.09
C PHE A 189 -1.93 -6.41 22.49
N ARG A 190 -2.23 -7.04 23.63
CA ARG A 190 -1.64 -8.30 24.09
C ARG A 190 -2.70 -9.40 24.04
N MET A 191 -2.29 -10.66 24.17
CA MET A 191 -3.23 -11.80 24.16
C MET A 191 -4.33 -11.68 25.24
N GLU A 192 -4.06 -10.97 26.34
CA GLU A 192 -4.97 -10.80 27.48
C GLU A 192 -5.82 -9.52 27.40
N GLY A 193 -5.61 -8.65 26.40
CA GLY A 193 -6.39 -7.42 26.23
C GLY A 193 -5.56 -6.18 25.88
N PRO A 194 -6.20 -4.99 25.87
CA PRO A 194 -5.52 -3.72 25.59
C PRO A 194 -4.47 -3.40 26.65
N ALA A 195 -3.28 -3.02 26.21
CA ALA A 195 -2.18 -2.65 27.10
C ALA A 195 -2.08 -1.14 27.37
N ILE A 196 -3.03 -0.35 26.85
CA ILE A 196 -3.12 1.10 27.01
C ILE A 196 -4.48 1.47 27.62
N ALA A 197 -4.51 2.52 28.45
CA ALA A 197 -5.73 3.12 28.95
C ALA A 197 -6.73 3.44 27.82
N SER A 198 -8.01 3.24 28.10
CA SER A 198 -9.10 3.45 27.12
C SER A 198 -9.12 4.88 26.55
N SER A 199 -8.75 5.87 27.36
CA SER A 199 -8.62 7.29 26.98
C SER A 199 -7.58 7.55 25.88
N MET A 200 -6.56 6.70 25.77
CA MET A 200 -5.51 6.77 24.73
C MET A 200 -5.70 5.71 23.64
N LEU A 201 -6.47 4.65 23.91
CA LEU A 201 -6.73 3.59 22.94
C LEU A 201 -7.69 4.06 21.85
N TRP A 202 -8.80 4.71 22.21
CA TRP A 202 -9.82 5.07 21.22
C TRP A 202 -9.29 6.03 20.12
N PRO A 203 -8.49 7.09 20.42
CA PRO A 203 -7.95 7.95 19.37
C PRO A 203 -6.98 7.18 18.46
N LEU A 204 -6.21 6.24 19.04
CA LEU A 204 -5.30 5.39 18.28
C LEU A 204 -6.05 4.50 17.29
N ILE A 205 -7.15 3.89 17.71
CA ILE A 205 -7.98 3.07 16.81
C ILE A 205 -8.64 3.93 15.74
N VAL A 206 -9.14 5.11 16.08
CA VAL A 206 -9.72 6.02 15.08
C VAL A 206 -8.66 6.49 14.08
N MET A 207 -7.45 6.80 14.52
CA MET A 207 -6.34 7.14 13.64
C MET A 207 -5.90 5.95 12.77
N ALA A 208 -5.90 4.73 13.31
CA ALA A 208 -5.65 3.51 12.53
C ALA A 208 -6.70 3.30 11.43
N LEU A 209 -7.98 3.55 11.74
CA LEU A 209 -9.06 3.54 10.75
C LEU A 209 -8.87 4.66 9.71
N ALA A 210 -8.47 5.87 10.13
CA ALA A 210 -8.20 6.98 9.23
C ALA A 210 -7.10 6.65 8.21
N TYR A 211 -5.98 6.08 8.67
CA TYR A 211 -4.89 5.61 7.81
C TYR A 211 -5.32 4.47 6.89
N THR A 212 -6.16 3.56 7.39
CA THR A 212 -6.73 2.46 6.59
C THR A 212 -7.64 2.99 5.48
N PHE A 213 -8.55 3.92 5.79
CA PHE A 213 -9.41 4.56 4.79
C PHE A 213 -8.59 5.37 3.79
N LEU A 214 -7.56 6.09 4.23
CA LEU A 214 -6.65 6.80 3.34
C LEU A 214 -5.96 5.84 2.38
N PHE A 215 -5.37 4.75 2.90
CA PHE A 215 -4.74 3.73 2.08
C PHE A 215 -5.72 3.17 1.06
N VAL A 216 -6.91 2.72 1.49
CA VAL A 216 -7.92 2.15 0.59
C VAL A 216 -8.33 3.16 -0.48
N THR A 217 -8.59 4.41 -0.11
CA THR A 217 -8.98 5.50 -1.02
C THR A 217 -7.91 5.74 -2.09
N LEU A 218 -6.67 5.96 -1.67
CA LEU A 218 -5.55 6.20 -2.58
C LEU A 218 -5.27 4.97 -3.44
N HIS A 219 -5.40 3.76 -2.87
CA HIS A 219 -5.16 2.52 -3.57
C HIS A 219 -6.19 2.30 -4.69
N VAL A 220 -7.49 2.44 -4.42
CA VAL A 220 -8.50 2.28 -5.48
C VAL A 220 -8.35 3.34 -6.57
N MET A 221 -7.91 4.55 -6.22
CA MET A 221 -7.55 5.59 -7.20
C MET A 221 -6.34 5.16 -8.05
N ALA A 222 -5.28 4.64 -7.43
CA ALA A 222 -4.10 4.15 -8.11
C ALA A 222 -4.44 3.00 -9.09
N VAL A 223 -5.26 2.04 -8.65
CA VAL A 223 -5.74 0.94 -9.51
C VAL A 223 -6.57 1.48 -10.68
N ARG A 224 -7.49 2.40 -10.42
CA ARG A 224 -8.28 3.07 -11.47
C ARG A 224 -7.38 3.75 -12.50
N ASN A 225 -6.37 4.49 -12.03
CA ASN A 225 -5.41 5.19 -12.90
C ASN A 225 -4.57 4.20 -13.73
N GLU A 226 -4.14 3.09 -13.16
CA GLU A 226 -3.41 2.05 -13.89
C GLU A 226 -4.27 1.37 -14.96
N ILE A 227 -5.54 1.06 -14.66
CA ILE A 227 -6.49 0.52 -15.66
C ILE A 227 -6.65 1.51 -16.82
N MET A 228 -6.83 2.81 -16.52
CA MET A 228 -6.92 3.86 -17.55
C MET A 228 -5.64 3.93 -18.39
N ARG A 229 -4.47 3.91 -17.75
CA ARG A 229 -3.17 3.93 -18.42
C ARG A 229 -3.00 2.76 -19.39
N ARG A 230 -3.37 1.55 -18.96
CA ARG A 230 -3.36 0.34 -19.82
C ARG A 230 -4.33 0.47 -21.00
N ARG A 231 -5.50 1.09 -20.80
CA ARG A 231 -6.47 1.34 -21.88
C ARG A 231 -5.92 2.32 -22.91
N VAL A 232 -5.34 3.45 -22.47
CA VAL A 232 -4.71 4.44 -23.36
C VAL A 232 -3.57 3.80 -24.14
N ARG A 233 -2.68 3.04 -23.49
CA ARG A 233 -1.58 2.33 -24.16
C ARG A 233 -2.07 1.37 -25.25
N ARG A 234 -3.12 0.60 -24.98
CA ARG A 234 -3.71 -0.31 -25.99
C ARG A 234 -4.29 0.44 -27.19
N LEU A 235 -5.03 1.52 -26.95
CA LEU A 235 -5.60 2.35 -28.02
C LEU A 235 -4.50 2.97 -28.88
N ALA A 236 -3.42 3.49 -28.27
CA ALA A 236 -2.30 4.05 -28.99
C ALA A 236 -1.63 3.01 -29.92
N ILE A 237 -1.44 1.78 -29.45
CA ILE A 237 -0.89 0.68 -30.27
C ILE A 237 -1.84 0.34 -31.43
N THR A 238 -3.15 0.24 -31.18
CA THR A 238 -4.14 -0.06 -32.24
C THR A 238 -4.19 1.04 -33.30
N LEU A 239 -4.14 2.32 -32.89
CA LEU A 239 -4.12 3.45 -33.82
C LEU A 239 -2.82 3.48 -34.64
N ALA A 240 -1.68 3.19 -34.03
CA ALA A 240 -0.40 3.08 -34.75
C ALA A 240 -0.43 1.94 -35.77
N ALA A 241 -1.03 0.79 -35.42
CA ALA A 241 -1.18 -0.35 -36.33
C ALA A 241 -2.21 -0.11 -37.45
N GLY A 242 -3.25 0.69 -37.20
CA GLY A 242 -4.24 1.08 -38.20
C GLY A 242 -3.84 2.26 -39.09
N GLY A 243 -2.68 2.87 -38.82
CA GLY A 243 -2.15 4.05 -39.53
C GLY A 243 -1.15 3.74 -40.64
N GLU A 244 -0.92 2.48 -41.00
CA GLU A 244 -0.19 2.10 -42.23
C GLU A 244 -1.17 1.79 -43.37
N PRO A 245 -1.59 2.77 -44.19
CA PRO A 245 -2.24 2.48 -45.45
C PRO A 245 -1.17 2.07 -46.49
N THR A 246 -1.20 0.80 -46.90
CA THR A 246 -1.08 0.38 -48.31
C THR A 246 -0.18 1.23 -49.24
N MET A 247 1.10 1.42 -48.93
CA MET A 247 2.10 1.85 -49.92
C MET A 247 2.61 0.69 -50.79
N ALA A 248 2.16 -0.54 -50.54
CA ALA A 248 2.55 -1.74 -51.29
C ALA A 248 1.64 -2.07 -52.50
N GLY A 249 0.62 -1.24 -52.77
CA GLY A 249 -0.42 -1.55 -53.77
C GLY A 249 -0.28 -0.87 -55.13
N MET A 250 0.56 0.16 -55.28
CA MET A 250 0.73 0.84 -56.58
C MET A 250 1.83 0.16 -57.40
N ARG A 251 1.48 -0.95 -58.06
CA ARG A 251 2.19 -1.35 -59.28
C ARG A 251 1.90 -0.27 -60.33
N PRO A 252 2.92 0.34 -60.97
CA PRO A 252 2.68 1.16 -62.15
C PRO A 252 2.05 0.26 -63.21
N LEU A 253 0.79 0.54 -63.54
CA LEU A 253 0.18 -0.06 -64.71
C LEU A 253 0.99 0.39 -65.92
N GLU A 254 1.46 -0.60 -66.66
CA GLU A 254 2.08 -0.49 -67.97
C GLU A 254 1.31 0.52 -68.83
N ALA A 255 2.00 1.59 -69.23
CA ALA A 255 1.57 2.40 -70.35
C ALA A 255 1.90 1.64 -71.62
N ALA A 256 0.98 0.78 -72.05
CA ALA A 256 0.86 0.39 -73.44
C ALA A 256 0.44 1.62 -74.26
N ARG A 257 1.41 2.25 -74.94
CA ARG A 257 1.31 2.87 -76.27
C ARG A 257 2.61 3.58 -76.63
#